data_AF-A0A936LIV3-F1
#
_entry.id   AF-A0A936LIV3-F1
#
_cell.length_a   1.000
_cell.length_b   1.000
_cell.length_c   1.000
_cell.angle_alpha   90.00
_cell.angle_beta   90.00
_cell.angle_gamma   90.00
#
_symmetry.space_group_name_H-M   'P 1'
#
loop_
_entity.id
_entity.type
_entity.pdbx_description
1 polymer ?
#
loop_
_entity_poly.entity_id
_entity_poly.type
_entity_poly.pdbx_seq_one_letter_code
_entity_poly.pdbx_strand_id
1 'polypeptide(L)'
;MTGFWRWVAALASAAAVAMAGSAAQAAEAQPATDTAIAPGTFSRGDPIPEWVHPVAIPPTKRSNPVVTRLADTQFRAGKVNSFYSNRAIQVNASAALARIGQYQLYYVPQYQKLRLHRVHLLRGDAILDRTASSNVSFLQREMDLERGVYSGGVTVALLIDDVRVGDTLHITYSVEGSNPVFGNTYSENASWDQEDPIELRSVTLSHPIERDIRWQMQGDFRSGRQNPELTLSKTHRQLRWQEAGIDGIDSEPGTPDNYFAARAAVQ
;
A
#
# COMPACT_ATOMS: atom_id res chain seq x y z
N MET A 1 17.92 19.51 -80.48
CA MET A 1 18.06 20.37 -79.28
C MET A 1 17.35 19.65 -78.14
N THR A 2 18.03 18.71 -77.48
CA THR A 2 18.69 18.83 -76.15
C THR A 2 17.72 18.86 -74.97
N GLY A 3 17.83 17.85 -74.08
CA GLY A 3 17.26 17.83 -72.71
C GLY A 3 16.59 16.49 -72.38
N PHE A 4 17.23 15.57 -71.63
CA PHE A 4 17.10 15.36 -70.15
C PHE A 4 15.68 14.84 -69.77
N TRP A 5 15.44 13.73 -69.07
CA TRP A 5 16.12 13.11 -67.92
C TRP A 5 15.72 11.62 -67.75
N ARG A 6 16.54 10.86 -67.03
CA ARG A 6 16.43 9.41 -66.77
C ARG A 6 15.38 9.13 -65.69
N TRP A 7 14.47 8.19 -65.93
CA TRP A 7 13.59 7.63 -64.89
C TRP A 7 14.36 6.60 -64.06
N VAL A 8 14.45 6.83 -62.75
CA VAL A 8 14.88 5.82 -61.77
C VAL A 8 13.62 5.12 -61.25
N ALA A 9 13.54 3.81 -61.47
CA ALA A 9 12.48 2.95 -60.96
C ALA A 9 12.64 2.78 -59.45
N ALA A 10 11.63 3.21 -58.69
CA ALA A 10 11.50 2.90 -57.27
C ALA A 10 10.88 1.50 -57.11
N LEU A 11 11.70 0.54 -56.72
CA LEU A 11 11.26 -0.79 -56.26
C LEU A 11 10.65 -0.66 -54.86
N ALA A 12 9.33 -0.74 -54.76
CA ALA A 12 8.63 -0.93 -53.50
C ALA A 12 8.85 -2.37 -53.02
N SER A 13 9.73 -2.57 -52.04
CA SER A 13 9.82 -3.82 -51.30
C SER A 13 8.89 -3.74 -50.10
N ALA A 14 7.77 -4.47 -50.17
CA ALA A 14 6.92 -4.77 -49.03
C ALA A 14 7.62 -5.83 -48.16
N ALA A 15 8.22 -5.41 -47.04
CA ALA A 15 8.63 -6.32 -45.98
C ALA A 15 7.48 -6.41 -44.97
N ALA A 16 6.77 -7.55 -44.97
CA ALA A 16 5.79 -7.87 -43.95
C ALA A 16 6.51 -8.00 -42.60
N VAL A 17 6.18 -7.12 -41.66
CA VAL A 17 6.56 -7.26 -40.26
C VAL A 17 5.74 -8.41 -39.69
N ALA A 18 6.38 -9.54 -39.41
CA ALA A 18 5.81 -10.58 -38.58
C ALA A 18 5.67 -10.03 -37.16
N MET A 19 4.45 -9.61 -36.80
CA MET A 19 4.07 -9.30 -35.43
C MET A 19 4.02 -10.62 -34.66
N ALA A 20 5.15 -11.01 -34.07
CA ALA A 20 5.16 -12.03 -33.03
C ALA A 20 4.43 -11.44 -31.80
N GLY A 21 3.15 -11.77 -31.67
CA GLY A 21 2.38 -11.49 -30.47
C GLY A 21 3.02 -12.20 -29.29
N SER A 22 3.74 -11.47 -28.45
CA SER A 22 4.09 -11.94 -27.12
C SER A 22 2.81 -11.87 -26.28
N ALA A 23 2.03 -12.95 -26.30
CA ALA A 23 1.05 -13.20 -25.25
C ALA A 23 1.82 -13.18 -23.92
N ALA A 24 1.59 -12.15 -23.11
CA ALA A 24 2.02 -12.14 -21.73
C ALA A 24 1.37 -13.36 -21.07
N GLN A 25 2.17 -14.40 -20.84
CA GLN A 25 1.80 -15.53 -20.01
C GLN A 25 1.47 -14.95 -18.64
N ALA A 26 0.19 -14.98 -18.26
CA ALA A 26 -0.19 -14.77 -16.87
C ALA A 26 0.56 -15.81 -16.06
N ALA A 27 1.55 -15.38 -15.27
CA ALA A 27 2.29 -16.26 -14.39
C ALA A 27 1.27 -16.95 -13.47
N GLU A 28 1.18 -18.29 -13.56
CA GLU A 28 0.35 -19.08 -12.66
C GLU A 28 0.83 -18.81 -11.23
N ALA A 29 -0.07 -18.27 -10.40
CA ALA A 29 0.21 -18.01 -9.00
C ALA A 29 0.45 -19.35 -8.29
N GLN A 30 1.71 -19.63 -7.94
CA GLN A 30 2.05 -20.77 -7.09
C GLN A 30 1.31 -20.66 -5.74
N PRO A 31 0.81 -21.78 -5.19
CA PRO A 31 0.05 -21.76 -3.93
C PRO A 31 0.96 -21.33 -2.77
N ALA A 32 0.46 -20.40 -1.95
CA ALA A 32 1.12 -20.05 -0.70
C ALA A 32 0.79 -21.11 0.36
N THR A 33 1.81 -21.58 1.09
CA THR A 33 1.66 -22.59 2.14
C THR A 33 1.51 -21.92 3.50
N ASP A 34 0.70 -22.50 4.39
CA ASP A 34 0.62 -22.08 5.79
C ASP A 34 1.93 -22.43 6.51
N THR A 35 2.50 -21.46 7.21
CA THR A 35 3.86 -21.55 7.77
C THR A 35 3.91 -21.07 9.22
N ALA A 36 4.68 -21.75 10.05
CA ALA A 36 4.99 -21.25 11.40
C ALA A 36 5.94 -20.06 11.34
N ILE A 37 5.62 -18.99 12.07
CA ILE A 37 6.49 -17.81 12.23
C ILE A 37 7.32 -17.88 13.52
N ALA A 38 8.44 -17.18 13.55
CA ALA A 38 9.28 -17.12 14.73
C ALA A 38 8.53 -16.48 15.93
N PRO A 39 8.71 -17.00 17.16
CA PRO A 39 8.03 -16.44 18.33
C PRO A 39 8.29 -14.94 18.52
N GLY A 40 7.25 -14.18 18.82
CA GLY A 40 7.34 -12.75 19.14
C GLY A 40 7.44 -11.80 17.94
N THR A 41 7.46 -12.30 16.70
CA THR A 41 7.46 -11.46 15.48
C THR A 41 6.07 -10.99 15.08
N PHE A 42 5.02 -11.64 15.57
CA PHE A 42 3.63 -11.19 15.45
C PHE A 42 2.96 -11.23 16.81
N SER A 43 2.05 -10.28 17.06
CA SER A 43 1.08 -10.35 18.15
C SER A 43 -0.17 -9.54 17.80
N ARG A 44 -1.26 -9.79 18.53
CA ARG A 44 -2.55 -9.13 18.36
C ARG A 44 -3.10 -8.63 19.69
N GLY A 45 -3.82 -7.53 19.65
CA GLY A 45 -4.40 -6.88 20.83
C GLY A 45 -3.43 -5.98 21.61
N ASP A 46 -2.23 -5.74 21.09
CA ASP A 46 -1.29 -4.80 21.71
C ASP A 46 -1.83 -3.36 21.65
N PRO A 47 -1.57 -2.53 22.66
CA PRO A 47 -1.97 -1.13 22.62
C PRO A 47 -1.33 -0.39 21.44
N ILE A 48 -2.02 0.63 20.95
CA ILE A 48 -1.48 1.54 19.93
C ILE A 48 -0.25 2.24 20.53
N PRO A 49 0.88 2.33 19.80
CA PRO A 49 2.09 2.96 20.32
C PRO A 49 1.86 4.44 20.68
N GLU A 50 2.45 4.90 21.79
CA GLU A 50 2.23 6.26 22.31
C GLU A 50 2.68 7.39 21.37
N TRP A 51 3.58 7.09 20.43
CA TRP A 51 4.06 8.06 19.44
C TRP A 51 3.05 8.31 18.31
N VAL A 52 2.02 7.48 18.19
CA VAL A 52 0.99 7.61 17.16
C VAL A 52 0.03 8.73 17.51
N HIS A 53 -0.23 9.61 16.56
CA HIS A 53 -1.24 10.66 16.71
C HIS A 53 -2.59 10.18 16.18
N PRO A 54 -3.64 10.08 17.01
CA PRO A 54 -4.94 9.61 16.55
C PRO A 54 -5.52 10.48 15.43
N VAL A 55 -6.08 9.83 14.40
CA VAL A 55 -6.83 10.49 13.32
C VAL A 55 -8.24 9.91 13.31
N ALA A 56 -9.24 10.79 13.39
CA ALA A 56 -10.64 10.39 13.38
C ALA A 56 -11.04 9.84 12.00
N ILE A 57 -11.91 8.84 11.98
CA ILE A 57 -12.46 8.29 10.74
C ILE A 57 -13.58 9.23 10.27
N PRO A 58 -13.44 9.91 9.12
CA PRO A 58 -14.51 10.77 8.62
C PRO A 58 -15.74 9.93 8.23
N PRO A 59 -16.95 10.51 8.29
CA PRO A 59 -18.11 9.90 7.65
C PRO A 59 -17.93 9.92 6.13
N THR A 60 -18.67 9.06 5.43
CA THR A 60 -18.76 9.10 3.97
C THR A 60 -20.21 9.19 3.53
N LYS A 61 -20.45 9.90 2.43
CA LYS A 61 -21.72 9.90 1.68
C LYS A 61 -21.56 9.26 0.30
N ARG A 62 -20.36 8.79 -0.04
CA ARG A 62 -20.06 8.16 -1.34
C ARG A 62 -20.75 6.79 -1.40
N SER A 63 -21.35 6.50 -2.55
CA SER A 63 -22.04 5.25 -2.83
C SER A 63 -21.22 4.28 -3.68
N ASN A 64 -19.93 4.57 -3.91
CA ASN A 64 -19.02 3.69 -4.63
C ASN A 64 -19.00 2.29 -3.97
N PRO A 65 -18.77 1.20 -4.74
CA PRO A 65 -18.74 -0.17 -4.21
C PRO A 65 -17.81 -0.35 -3.01
N VAL A 66 -16.68 0.37 -3.01
CA VAL A 66 -15.74 0.47 -1.90
C VAL A 66 -15.36 1.94 -1.72
N VAL A 67 -15.22 2.37 -0.46
CA VAL A 67 -14.74 3.70 -0.09
C VAL A 67 -13.71 3.57 1.03
N THR A 68 -12.52 4.11 0.82
CA THR A 68 -11.54 4.24 1.90
C THR A 68 -11.88 5.49 2.71
N ARG A 69 -12.60 5.34 3.83
CA ARG A 69 -12.91 6.47 4.71
C ARG A 69 -11.65 7.08 5.33
N LEU A 70 -10.71 6.24 5.73
CA LEU A 70 -9.44 6.69 6.29
C LEU A 70 -8.29 5.86 5.72
N ALA A 71 -7.28 6.56 5.22
CA ALA A 71 -5.96 6.02 4.96
C ALA A 71 -4.92 6.86 5.70
N ASP A 72 -4.60 6.46 6.92
CA ASP A 72 -3.55 7.09 7.72
C ASP A 72 -2.31 6.19 7.80
N THR A 73 -1.15 6.79 7.56
CA THR A 73 0.17 6.14 7.64
C THR A 73 1.10 7.03 8.44
N GLN A 74 1.67 6.53 9.52
CA GLN A 74 2.60 7.30 10.34
C GLN A 74 3.92 6.56 10.43
N PHE A 75 4.97 7.22 9.96
CA PHE A 75 6.34 6.73 10.03
C PHE A 75 7.08 7.38 11.19
N ARG A 76 7.94 6.58 11.82
CA ARG A 76 8.87 7.00 12.85
C ARG A 76 10.27 6.53 12.49
N ALA A 77 11.11 7.46 12.04
CA ALA A 77 12.52 7.20 11.78
C ALA A 77 13.34 7.43 13.06
N GLY A 78 13.17 6.55 14.04
CA GLY A 78 13.81 6.63 15.35
C GLY A 78 15.05 5.74 15.49
N LYS A 79 15.34 5.32 16.73
CA LYS A 79 16.32 4.26 17.02
C LYS A 79 15.90 2.92 16.41
N VAL A 80 14.59 2.67 16.42
CA VAL A 80 13.94 1.58 15.71
C VAL A 80 13.00 2.25 14.72
N ASN A 81 13.18 1.97 13.43
CA ASN A 81 12.24 2.42 12.42
C ASN A 81 10.90 1.73 12.65
N SER A 82 9.81 2.48 12.55
CA SER A 82 8.49 1.92 12.73
C SER A 82 7.51 2.63 11.83
N PHE A 83 6.50 1.89 11.37
CA PHE A 83 5.32 2.51 10.79
C PHE A 83 4.07 2.02 11.48
N TYR A 84 3.04 2.86 11.44
CA TYR A 84 1.70 2.57 11.91
C TYR A 84 0.73 2.83 10.78
N SER A 85 -0.23 1.94 10.60
CA SER A 85 -1.31 2.08 9.63
C SER A 85 -2.64 2.09 10.35
N ASN A 86 -3.50 3.02 9.98
CA ASN A 86 -4.90 3.08 10.38
C ASN A 86 -5.78 3.22 9.14
N ARG A 87 -6.55 2.16 8.86
CA ARG A 87 -7.40 2.05 7.68
C ARG A 87 -8.85 1.88 8.11
N ALA A 88 -9.73 2.65 7.48
CA ALA A 88 -11.17 2.44 7.55
C ALA A 88 -11.72 2.25 6.13
N ILE A 89 -12.19 1.05 5.80
CA ILE A 89 -12.61 0.66 4.45
C ILE A 89 -14.08 0.25 4.51
N GLN A 90 -14.94 1.03 3.86
CA GLN A 90 -16.37 0.76 3.76
C GLN A 90 -16.68 0.00 2.47
N VAL A 91 -17.52 -1.02 2.55
CA VAL A 91 -17.99 -1.80 1.40
C VAL A 91 -19.49 -1.63 1.23
N ASN A 92 -19.91 -1.12 0.07
CA ASN A 92 -21.31 -0.85 -0.27
C ASN A 92 -21.89 -1.85 -1.29
N ALA A 93 -21.09 -2.78 -1.82
CA ALA A 93 -21.52 -3.78 -2.79
C ALA A 93 -21.18 -5.20 -2.33
N SER A 94 -22.12 -6.14 -2.53
CA SER A 94 -21.94 -7.55 -2.17
C SER A 94 -20.71 -8.19 -2.84
N ALA A 95 -20.46 -7.86 -4.10
CA ALA A 95 -19.31 -8.34 -4.87
C ALA A 95 -17.95 -7.91 -4.28
N ALA A 96 -17.92 -6.86 -3.45
CA ALA A 96 -16.71 -6.35 -2.82
C ALA A 96 -16.53 -6.78 -1.36
N LEU A 97 -17.42 -7.62 -0.79
CA LEU A 97 -17.34 -8.04 0.62
C LEU A 97 -16.03 -8.72 0.98
N ALA A 98 -15.42 -9.45 0.04
CA ALA A 98 -14.12 -10.09 0.24
C ALA A 98 -13.02 -9.09 0.63
N ARG A 99 -13.09 -7.82 0.18
CA ARG A 99 -12.11 -6.76 0.50
C ARG A 99 -11.97 -6.51 2.00
N ILE A 100 -13.03 -6.74 2.77
CA ILE A 100 -13.05 -6.57 4.23
C ILE A 100 -13.19 -7.88 4.99
N GLY A 101 -13.65 -8.95 4.34
CA GLY A 101 -13.72 -10.29 4.94
C GLY A 101 -12.37 -11.04 4.92
N GLN A 102 -11.51 -10.75 3.93
CA GLN A 102 -10.20 -11.37 3.75
C GLN A 102 -9.13 -10.28 3.64
N TYR A 103 -8.58 -9.87 4.80
CA TYR A 103 -7.60 -8.79 4.85
C TYR A 103 -6.19 -9.35 4.99
N GLN A 104 -5.24 -8.79 4.24
CA GLN A 104 -3.86 -9.25 4.26
C GLN A 104 -2.93 -8.16 4.78
N LEU A 105 -2.00 -8.56 5.64
CA LEU A 105 -0.88 -7.74 6.08
C LEU A 105 0.41 -8.42 5.64
N TYR A 106 1.46 -7.65 5.43
CA TYR A 106 2.77 -8.18 5.05
C TYR A 106 3.86 -7.63 5.96
N TYR A 107 4.81 -8.49 6.32
CA TYR A 107 6.04 -8.10 7.03
C TYR A 107 7.14 -9.14 6.80
N VAL A 108 8.37 -8.81 7.20
CA VAL A 108 9.53 -9.70 7.10
C VAL A 108 10.02 -10.10 8.50
N PRO A 109 9.63 -11.28 9.04
CA PRO A 109 9.87 -11.66 10.43
C PRO A 109 11.35 -11.68 10.86
N GLN A 110 12.28 -11.75 9.91
CA GLN A 110 13.72 -11.77 10.18
C GLN A 110 14.22 -10.49 10.86
N TYR A 111 13.60 -9.35 10.54
CA TYR A 111 14.02 -8.04 11.07
C TYR A 111 12.83 -7.12 11.40
N GLN A 112 11.59 -7.57 11.18
CA GLN A 112 10.39 -6.84 11.52
C GLN A 112 9.51 -7.58 12.53
N LYS A 113 8.77 -6.80 13.32
CA LYS A 113 7.72 -7.27 14.21
C LYS A 113 6.41 -6.58 13.84
N LEU A 114 5.35 -7.35 13.60
CA LEU A 114 4.02 -6.82 13.32
C LEU A 114 3.13 -6.91 14.57
N ARG A 115 2.50 -5.79 14.93
CA ARG A 115 1.56 -5.69 16.05
C ARG A 115 0.19 -5.32 15.50
N LEU A 116 -0.75 -6.25 15.55
CA LEU A 116 -2.14 -6.00 15.16
C LEU A 116 -2.89 -5.41 16.36
N HIS A 117 -3.20 -4.12 16.33
CA HIS A 117 -3.83 -3.43 17.47
C HIS A 117 -5.35 -3.59 17.48
N ARG A 118 -5.98 -3.59 16.30
CA ARG A 118 -7.44 -3.55 16.18
C ARG A 118 -7.92 -4.18 14.88
N VAL A 119 -9.02 -4.93 14.97
CA VAL A 119 -9.87 -5.31 13.85
C VAL A 119 -11.32 -5.08 14.27
N HIS A 120 -11.92 -3.96 13.86
CA HIS A 120 -13.31 -3.64 14.17
C HIS A 120 -14.16 -3.60 12.91
N LEU A 121 -15.42 -4.01 13.03
CA LEU A 121 -16.47 -3.70 12.04
C LEU A 121 -17.35 -2.57 12.60
N LEU A 122 -17.46 -1.47 11.86
CA LEU A 122 -18.39 -0.40 12.15
C LEU A 122 -19.65 -0.62 11.33
N ARG A 123 -20.80 -0.82 12.01
CA ARG A 123 -22.09 -1.13 11.42
C ARG A 123 -23.15 -0.18 11.98
N GLY A 124 -23.47 0.87 11.22
CA GLY A 124 -24.24 1.99 11.77
C GLY A 124 -23.51 2.59 12.97
N ASP A 125 -24.18 2.65 14.11
CA ASP A 125 -23.60 3.14 15.37
C ASP A 125 -22.90 2.05 16.20
N ALA A 126 -22.98 0.79 15.77
CA ALA A 126 -22.37 -0.34 16.48
C ALA A 126 -20.90 -0.52 16.08
N ILE A 127 -20.07 -0.80 17.08
CA ILE A 127 -18.67 -1.23 16.91
C ILE A 127 -18.58 -2.68 17.33
N LEU A 128 -18.31 -3.58 16.38
CA LEU A 128 -18.08 -4.99 16.62
C LEU A 128 -16.58 -5.24 16.67
N ASP A 129 -16.03 -5.51 17.85
CA ASP A 129 -14.62 -5.88 17.99
C ASP A 129 -14.40 -7.33 17.54
N ARG A 130 -13.57 -7.50 16.51
CA ARG A 130 -13.16 -8.78 15.93
C ARG A 130 -11.69 -9.09 16.18
N THR A 131 -10.96 -8.24 16.91
CA THR A 131 -9.49 -8.33 17.08
C THR A 131 -9.05 -9.70 17.60
N ALA A 132 -9.74 -10.24 18.60
CA ALA A 132 -9.44 -11.55 19.18
C ALA A 132 -10.08 -12.72 18.40
N SER A 133 -11.24 -12.48 17.76
CA SER A 133 -12.02 -13.55 17.11
C SER A 133 -11.64 -13.80 15.65
N SER A 134 -10.99 -12.85 14.97
CA SER A 134 -10.52 -13.03 13.60
C SER A 134 -9.52 -14.18 13.52
N ASN A 135 -9.73 -15.06 12.54
CA ASN A 135 -8.79 -16.13 12.26
C ASN A 135 -7.55 -15.56 11.57
N VAL A 136 -6.38 -16.08 11.95
CA VAL A 136 -5.09 -15.60 11.46
C VAL A 136 -4.33 -16.81 10.91
N SER A 137 -3.94 -16.72 9.64
CA SER A 137 -3.05 -17.69 8.99
C SER A 137 -1.80 -16.97 8.47
N PHE A 138 -0.68 -17.67 8.42
CA PHE A 138 0.58 -17.09 7.99
C PHE A 138 1.00 -17.74 6.69
N LEU A 139 0.88 -17.00 5.60
CA LEU A 139 1.16 -17.48 4.28
C LEU A 139 2.58 -17.07 3.89
N GLN A 140 3.39 -18.05 3.50
CA GLN A 140 4.68 -17.80 2.90
C GLN A 140 4.70 -18.32 1.46
N ARG A 141 5.18 -17.49 0.54
CA ARG A 141 5.42 -17.91 -0.84
C ARG A 141 6.81 -18.51 -0.93
N GLU A 142 6.90 -19.73 -1.47
CA GLU A 142 8.16 -20.30 -1.93
C GLU A 142 8.54 -19.64 -3.27
N MET A 143 8.87 -18.35 -3.26
CA MET A 143 9.44 -17.75 -4.47
C MET A 143 10.87 -18.28 -4.62
N ASP A 144 11.11 -19.03 -5.70
CA ASP A 144 12.44 -19.38 -6.21
C ASP A 144 13.35 -20.20 -5.26
N LEU A 145 12.82 -21.29 -4.69
CA LEU A 145 13.68 -22.35 -4.11
C LEU A 145 14.70 -22.86 -5.15
N GLU A 146 14.34 -22.83 -6.44
CA GLU A 146 15.22 -23.19 -7.57
C GLU A 146 16.33 -22.17 -7.88
N ARG A 147 16.21 -20.89 -7.43
CA ARG A 147 17.27 -19.87 -7.60
C ARG A 147 17.99 -19.52 -6.29
N GLY A 148 17.65 -20.21 -5.19
CA GLY A 148 18.31 -20.03 -3.89
C GLY A 148 18.05 -18.70 -3.20
N VAL A 149 17.04 -17.92 -3.62
CA VAL A 149 16.71 -16.61 -3.03
C VAL A 149 15.46 -16.71 -2.17
N TYR A 150 15.65 -16.86 -0.87
CA TYR A 150 14.56 -16.84 0.10
C TYR A 150 14.15 -15.38 0.37
N SER A 151 12.95 -14.97 -0.08
CA SER A 151 12.45 -13.59 0.08
C SER A 151 12.17 -13.21 1.56
N GLY A 152 12.00 -14.21 2.43
CA GLY A 152 11.86 -14.04 3.88
C GLY A 152 10.56 -13.39 4.36
N GLY A 153 9.71 -12.92 3.44
CA GLY A 153 8.44 -12.27 3.74
C GLY A 153 7.35 -13.24 4.20
N VAL A 154 6.43 -12.73 5.00
CA VAL A 154 5.23 -13.44 5.46
C VAL A 154 4.02 -12.55 5.27
N THR A 155 2.98 -13.14 4.69
CA THR A 155 1.65 -12.54 4.60
C THR A 155 0.79 -13.05 5.75
N VAL A 156 0.30 -12.16 6.60
CA VAL A 156 -0.72 -12.45 7.61
C VAL A 156 -2.08 -12.36 6.94
N ALA A 157 -2.75 -13.49 6.75
CA ALA A 157 -4.11 -13.54 6.23
C ALA A 157 -5.11 -13.52 7.39
N LEU A 158 -5.93 -12.47 7.44
CA LEU A 158 -7.02 -12.30 8.39
C LEU A 158 -8.34 -12.68 7.73
N LEU A 159 -9.05 -13.63 8.35
CA LEU A 159 -10.43 -13.94 7.99
C LEU A 159 -11.36 -13.34 9.05
N ILE A 160 -12.24 -12.45 8.59
CA ILE A 160 -13.15 -11.67 9.42
C ILE A 160 -14.58 -12.11 9.11
N ASP A 161 -15.23 -12.73 10.10
CA ASP A 161 -16.56 -13.32 9.93
C ASP A 161 -17.70 -12.28 10.05
N ASP A 162 -18.85 -12.62 9.48
CA ASP A 162 -20.09 -11.81 9.48
C ASP A 162 -19.89 -10.38 8.91
N VAL A 163 -19.10 -10.24 7.85
CA VAL A 163 -19.05 -8.97 7.09
C VAL A 163 -20.31 -8.81 6.23
N ARG A 164 -20.85 -7.59 6.19
CA ARG A 164 -22.09 -7.24 5.49
C ARG A 164 -21.94 -5.97 4.67
N VAL A 165 -22.82 -5.81 3.68
CA VAL A 165 -22.90 -4.58 2.90
C VAL A 165 -23.24 -3.42 3.84
N GLY A 166 -22.49 -2.33 3.71
CA GLY A 166 -22.53 -1.15 4.57
C GLY A 166 -21.52 -1.18 5.72
N ASP A 167 -20.87 -2.31 5.99
CA ASP A 167 -19.85 -2.37 7.04
C ASP A 167 -18.59 -1.57 6.64
N THR A 168 -17.96 -0.96 7.65
CA THR A 168 -16.60 -0.43 7.55
C THR A 168 -15.65 -1.28 8.36
N LEU A 169 -14.64 -1.89 7.72
CA LEU A 169 -13.49 -2.47 8.42
C LEU A 169 -12.58 -1.35 8.91
N HIS A 170 -12.44 -1.22 10.22
CA HIS A 170 -11.45 -0.37 10.87
C HIS A 170 -10.33 -1.26 11.42
N ILE A 171 -9.19 -1.23 10.75
CA ILE A 171 -8.01 -2.03 11.10
C ILE A 171 -6.82 -1.12 11.37
N THR A 172 -6.10 -1.43 12.45
CA THR A 172 -4.89 -0.69 12.83
C THR A 172 -3.78 -1.64 13.23
N TYR A 173 -2.57 -1.40 12.74
CA TYR A 173 -1.40 -2.21 13.06
C TYR A 173 -0.12 -1.37 12.99
N SER A 174 0.93 -1.83 13.65
CA SER A 174 2.28 -1.30 13.49
C SER A 174 3.25 -2.37 13.01
N VAL A 175 4.31 -1.93 12.35
CA VAL A 175 5.47 -2.75 12.05
C VAL A 175 6.69 -2.03 12.56
N GLU A 176 7.52 -2.74 13.33
CA GLU A 176 8.74 -2.22 13.92
C GLU A 176 9.94 -2.99 13.37
N GLY A 177 11.00 -2.26 13.00
CA GLY A 177 12.23 -2.82 12.46
C GLY A 177 12.41 -2.55 10.98
N SER A 178 13.65 -2.67 10.54
CA SER A 178 14.08 -2.41 9.16
C SER A 178 15.19 -3.38 8.79
N ASN A 179 15.38 -3.62 7.49
CA ASN A 179 16.42 -4.53 7.03
C ASN A 179 17.81 -3.99 7.44
N PRO A 180 18.62 -4.77 8.20
CA PRO A 180 19.91 -4.30 8.70
C PRO A 180 20.92 -3.97 7.60
N VAL A 181 20.73 -4.48 6.37
CA VAL A 181 21.58 -4.16 5.21
C VAL A 181 21.57 -2.66 4.89
N PHE A 182 20.48 -1.95 5.21
CA PHE A 182 20.41 -0.50 5.01
C PHE A 182 21.18 0.29 6.07
N GLY A 183 21.65 -0.35 7.15
CA GLY A 183 22.40 0.32 8.22
C GLY A 183 21.66 1.52 8.78
N ASN A 184 22.24 2.72 8.62
CA ASN A 184 21.63 3.98 9.05
C ASN A 184 20.86 4.69 7.93
N THR A 185 20.71 4.11 6.75
CA THR A 185 19.89 4.67 5.67
C THR A 185 18.41 4.43 5.99
N TYR A 186 17.61 5.49 5.87
CA TYR A 186 16.17 5.41 6.00
C TYR A 186 15.58 5.64 4.62
N SER A 187 14.70 4.75 4.18
CA SER A 187 13.87 4.97 3.02
C SER A 187 12.56 4.23 3.19
N GLU A 188 11.47 4.94 2.95
CA GLU A 188 10.11 4.42 3.05
C GLU A 188 9.25 5.06 1.98
N ASN A 189 8.16 4.39 1.61
CA ASN A 189 7.18 4.95 0.70
C ASN A 189 5.75 4.78 1.22
N ALA A 190 4.87 5.66 0.76
CA ALA A 190 3.45 5.55 1.03
C ALA A 190 2.66 5.98 -0.20
N SER A 191 1.80 5.08 -0.69
CA SER A 191 0.87 5.40 -1.77
C SER A 191 -0.07 6.52 -1.35
N TRP A 192 -0.30 7.47 -2.24
CA TRP A 192 -1.17 8.61 -2.02
C TRP A 192 -2.51 8.40 -2.71
N ASP A 193 -2.50 8.33 -4.04
CA ASP A 193 -3.68 8.02 -4.85
C ASP A 193 -3.91 6.50 -4.88
N GLN A 194 -5.18 6.07 -4.88
CA GLN A 194 -5.61 4.66 -4.86
C GLN A 194 -6.81 4.46 -5.77
N GLU A 195 -7.10 3.21 -6.13
CA GLU A 195 -8.24 2.83 -6.98
C GLU A 195 -9.58 3.24 -6.36
N ASP A 196 -9.75 3.01 -5.06
CA ASP A 196 -10.96 3.40 -4.35
C ASP A 196 -10.90 4.87 -3.91
N PRO A 197 -12.02 5.61 -3.96
CA PRO A 197 -12.07 6.97 -3.44
C PRO A 197 -11.72 7.02 -1.94
N ILE A 198 -11.03 8.08 -1.53
CA ILE A 198 -10.54 8.28 -0.18
C ILE A 198 -11.18 9.53 0.43
N GLU A 199 -11.83 9.40 1.58
CA GLU A 199 -12.38 10.57 2.28
C GLU A 199 -11.28 11.37 3.01
N LEU A 200 -10.32 10.70 3.64
CA LEU A 200 -9.14 11.34 4.22
C LEU A 200 -7.88 10.49 4.02
N ARG A 201 -6.90 11.05 3.32
CA ARG A 201 -5.52 10.56 3.29
C ARG A 201 -4.67 11.38 4.25
N SER A 202 -3.93 10.70 5.11
CA SER A 202 -2.99 11.31 6.06
C SER A 202 -1.66 10.54 6.03
N VAL A 203 -0.55 11.23 5.83
CA VAL A 203 0.79 10.67 5.99
C VAL A 203 1.53 11.53 7.00
N THR A 204 2.14 10.91 8.01
CA THR A 204 2.99 11.60 8.98
C THR A 204 4.38 10.96 8.98
N LEU A 205 5.43 11.77 8.99
CA LEU A 205 6.79 11.35 9.28
C LEU A 205 7.27 12.06 10.53
N SER A 206 7.75 11.30 11.51
CA SER A 206 8.42 11.80 12.71
C SER A 206 9.86 11.29 12.76
N HIS A 207 10.82 12.19 12.96
CA HIS A 207 12.24 11.84 13.06
C HIS A 207 13.00 12.80 13.99
N PRO A 208 14.13 12.38 14.59
CA PRO A 208 15.01 13.25 15.34
C PRO A 208 15.53 14.41 14.47
N ILE A 209 15.73 15.58 15.06
CA ILE A 209 16.19 16.78 14.34
C ILE A 209 17.59 16.58 13.75
N GLU A 210 18.39 15.70 14.35
CA GLU A 210 19.74 15.36 13.92
C GLU A 210 19.76 14.51 12.64
N ARG A 211 18.63 13.91 12.25
CA ARG A 211 18.50 13.15 11.00
C ARG A 211 18.04 14.08 9.87
N ASP A 212 18.88 14.25 8.85
CA ASP A 212 18.45 14.87 7.60
C ASP A 212 17.70 13.84 6.75
N ILE A 213 16.36 13.86 6.83
CA ILE A 213 15.49 13.05 6.00
C ILE A 213 14.87 13.94 4.93
N ARG A 214 15.13 13.59 3.67
CA ARG A 214 14.50 14.24 2.52
C ARG A 214 13.22 13.51 2.19
N TRP A 215 12.34 14.22 1.51
CA TRP A 215 11.07 13.66 1.05
C TRP A 215 10.76 14.24 -0.31
N GLN A 216 10.08 13.44 -1.12
CA GLN A 216 9.56 13.86 -2.40
C GLN A 216 8.22 13.19 -2.66
N MET A 217 7.25 13.98 -3.11
CA MET A 217 6.03 13.45 -3.71
C MET A 217 6.34 13.12 -5.18
N GLN A 218 6.22 11.84 -5.52
CA GLN A 218 6.33 11.32 -6.89
C GLN A 218 4.95 11.16 -7.50
N GLY A 219 4.85 11.05 -8.83
CA GLY A 219 3.59 10.95 -9.59
C GLY A 219 3.07 12.31 -10.08
N ASP A 220 2.44 12.30 -11.26
CA ASP A 220 1.93 13.49 -11.95
C ASP A 220 0.44 13.37 -12.33
N PHE A 221 -0.24 12.29 -11.94
CA PHE A 221 -1.65 12.04 -12.26
C PHE A 221 -2.62 13.15 -11.79
N ARG A 222 -2.32 13.80 -10.65
CA ARG A 222 -3.06 14.98 -10.17
C ARG A 222 -2.15 16.20 -10.09
N SER A 223 -2.63 17.33 -10.59
CA SER A 223 -1.96 18.62 -10.45
C SER A 223 -2.12 19.14 -9.01
N GLY A 224 -1.03 19.17 -8.26
CA GLY A 224 -1.01 19.66 -6.88
C GLY A 224 -0.03 18.89 -6.01
N ARG A 225 1.10 19.52 -5.68
CA ARG A 225 2.02 18.99 -4.68
C ARG A 225 1.48 19.34 -3.30
N GLN A 226 1.26 18.32 -2.46
CA GLN A 226 0.93 18.55 -1.06
C GLN A 226 2.19 18.95 -0.31
N ASN A 227 2.17 20.12 0.32
CA ASN A 227 3.22 20.52 1.25
C ASN A 227 2.87 20.02 2.65
N PRO A 228 3.85 19.53 3.42
CA PRO A 228 3.57 19.09 4.77
C PRO A 228 3.34 20.28 5.69
N GLU A 229 2.42 20.11 6.64
CA GLU A 229 2.44 20.85 7.89
C GLU A 229 3.66 20.39 8.70
N LEU A 230 4.50 21.35 9.07
CA LEU A 230 5.71 21.11 9.86
C LEU A 230 5.43 21.42 11.34
N THR A 231 5.63 20.44 12.20
CA THR A 231 5.68 20.61 13.65
C THR A 231 7.09 20.32 14.15
N LEU A 232 7.64 21.25 14.95
CA LEU A 232 8.95 21.11 15.57
C LEU A 232 8.81 21.00 17.08
N SER A 233 9.52 20.04 17.67
CA SER A 233 9.75 19.96 19.11
C SER A 233 11.23 20.23 19.41
N LYS A 234 11.66 20.10 20.67
CA LYS A 234 13.08 20.24 21.03
C LYS A 234 13.96 19.12 20.45
N THR A 235 13.39 17.96 20.15
CA THR A 235 14.16 16.75 19.79
C THR A 235 13.71 16.10 18.49
N HIS A 236 12.49 16.39 18.01
CA HIS A 236 11.91 15.75 16.82
C HIS A 236 11.32 16.79 15.86
N ARG A 237 11.44 16.47 14.57
CA ARG A 237 10.71 17.08 13.47
C ARG A 237 9.57 16.15 13.07
N GLN A 238 8.39 16.73 12.84
CA GLN A 238 7.22 16.02 12.33
C GLN A 238 6.70 16.73 11.09
N LEU A 239 6.52 15.97 10.02
CA LEU A 239 5.94 16.40 8.75
C LEU A 239 4.63 15.67 8.56
N ARG A 240 3.54 16.40 8.30
CA ARG A 240 2.22 15.82 8.07
C ARG A 240 1.63 16.31 6.76
N TRP A 241 1.25 15.40 5.88
CA TRP A 241 0.49 15.68 4.67
C TRP A 241 -0.93 15.16 4.86
N GLN A 242 -1.93 15.96 4.48
CA GLN A 242 -3.32 15.56 4.48
C GLN A 242 -4.05 16.07 3.25
N GLU A 243 -4.95 15.23 2.72
CA GLU A 243 -5.85 15.60 1.63
C GLU A 243 -7.17 14.85 1.83
N ALA A 244 -8.27 15.57 1.66
CA ALA A 244 -9.62 15.05 1.84
C ALA A 244 -10.34 14.95 0.49
N GLY A 245 -11.24 13.98 0.37
CA GLY A 245 -12.11 13.83 -0.80
C GLY A 245 -11.36 13.50 -2.09
N ILE A 246 -10.37 12.62 -2.03
CA ILE A 246 -9.61 12.16 -3.21
C ILE A 246 -10.48 11.16 -3.98
N ASP A 247 -10.70 11.39 -5.27
CA ASP A 247 -11.40 10.40 -6.10
C ASP A 247 -10.50 9.20 -6.41
N GLY A 248 -11.14 8.05 -6.64
CA GLY A 248 -10.46 6.86 -7.10
C GLY A 248 -9.78 7.08 -8.45
N ILE A 249 -8.74 6.30 -8.72
CA ILE A 249 -8.13 6.23 -10.05
C ILE A 249 -8.71 5.03 -10.80
N ASP A 250 -9.11 5.24 -12.06
CA ASP A 250 -9.47 4.14 -12.93
C ASP A 250 -8.19 3.51 -13.47
N SER A 251 -7.97 2.22 -13.22
CA SER A 251 -6.84 1.51 -13.82
C SER A 251 -7.16 1.23 -15.29
N GLU A 252 -6.41 1.83 -16.22
CA GLU A 252 -6.54 1.52 -17.64
C GLU A 252 -5.89 0.14 -17.95
N PRO A 253 -6.60 -0.77 -18.65
CA PRO A 253 -6.01 -2.02 -19.10
C PRO A 253 -4.78 -1.77 -19.98
N GLY A 254 -3.61 -2.26 -19.57
CA GLY A 254 -2.37 -2.15 -20.33
C GLY A 254 -1.39 -1.06 -19.87
N THR A 255 -1.64 -0.43 -18.72
CA THR A 255 -0.63 0.41 -18.06
C THR A 255 0.58 -0.47 -17.68
N PRO A 256 1.80 -0.16 -18.14
CA PRO A 256 2.99 -0.92 -17.77
C PRO A 256 3.19 -0.97 -16.25
N ASP A 257 3.61 -2.11 -15.69
CA ASP A 257 3.81 -2.29 -14.24
C ASP A 257 4.82 -1.32 -13.60
N ASN A 258 5.65 -0.65 -14.41
CA ASN A 258 6.63 0.35 -14.00
C ASN A 258 6.13 1.80 -14.11
N TYR A 259 4.88 2.03 -14.51
CA TYR A 259 4.28 3.35 -14.61
C TYR A 259 3.55 3.72 -13.31
N PHE A 260 4.17 4.60 -12.51
CA PHE A 260 3.58 5.13 -11.29
C PHE A 260 2.74 6.37 -11.59
N ALA A 261 1.55 6.17 -12.18
CA ALA A 261 0.58 7.25 -12.38
C ALA A 261 0.23 7.90 -11.03
N ALA A 262 -0.10 7.06 -10.05
CA ALA A 262 -0.52 7.46 -8.72
C ALA A 262 0.62 8.17 -7.95
N ARG A 263 0.28 9.22 -7.21
CA ARG A 263 1.25 9.86 -6.34
C ARG A 263 1.71 8.91 -5.24
N ALA A 264 2.98 8.99 -4.88
CA ALA A 264 3.54 8.32 -3.72
C ALA A 264 4.46 9.29 -2.96
N ALA A 265 4.36 9.30 -1.63
CA ALA A 265 5.35 9.97 -0.81
C ALA A 265 6.54 9.02 -0.65
N VAL A 266 7.69 9.40 -1.18
CA VAL A 266 8.95 8.64 -1.04
C VAL A 266 9.91 9.46 -0.19
N GLN A 267 10.58 8.78 0.74
CA GLN A 267 11.57 9.34 1.65
C GLN A 267 12.89 8.60 1.51
#